data_AF-A0A432UYR2-F1
#
_entry.id   AF-A0A432UYR2-F1
#
_cell.length_a   1.000
_cell.length_b   1.000
_cell.length_c   1.000
_cell.angle_alpha   90.00
_cell.angle_beta   90.00
_cell.angle_gamma   90.00
#
_symmetry.space_group_name_H-M   'P 1'
#
loop_
_entity.id
_entity.type
_entity.pdbx_description
1 polymer ?
#
loop_
_entity_poly.entity_id
_entity_poly.type
_entity_poly.pdbx_seq_one_letter_code
_entity_poly.pdbx_strand_id
1 'polypeptide(L)'
;MGTSKNKELASPAGKAPTLGFLAASTLFAAFALANSDSATAGAFLFAGSANGEDIITHPRGYNGTGGKLDVKVCIVPNTPNASDMEQPVKNAIAYWNKRQPTTSNIRSLPGGTSKLDFESIFVHELGHCVGLAHPNLANESGLKDSDKNYTRSTRGDDYQYDISPGADGIIGSRDDIRGDDKNLHWFRLDNNNPFSIANVIDTTTYARDSSQLPNGDLFAVNGDRTVSELYNAPNSEVIMQQGANLNEVQRTLLHDDVATLQLAMSGKDETANTSDDYSLNLVYGGISSDENCKINVRLADQVGLAFCRTKLTTIPADKHILPTSTNIFLGQDYKWHFNKDPQCSQTTELVADEWRMISMPCQLGISTPNTVEAVFGDDLTPADYNTKWVLYEYLPESGYRKLELEDPLKEGKGYWIISLDTKSVDVLGEYPSNIDYPLGDGTSSGKWNLAGTPFRFDTAWKDVQVIDTNGSVVTFNDTATDLIHDTAWRWNGSTGSYETLTLTSGVLSAFDGVWVYSKKADTALRVPMSNIERTSQ
;
A
#
# COMPACT_ATOMS: atom_id res chain seq x y z
N MET A 1 46.37 -21.61 33.14
CA MET A 1 46.72 -20.34 33.81
C MET A 1 46.72 -19.26 32.73
N GLY A 2 45.89 -18.23 32.69
CA GLY A 2 44.77 -17.81 33.52
C GLY A 2 44.07 -16.64 32.82
N THR A 3 42.74 -16.64 32.95
CA THR A 3 41.77 -15.52 32.98
C THR A 3 41.57 -14.58 31.79
N SER A 4 40.33 -14.62 31.29
CA SER A 4 39.68 -13.64 30.42
C SER A 4 39.43 -12.29 31.12
N LYS A 5 39.24 -11.23 30.32
CA LYS A 5 38.46 -10.04 30.70
C LYS A 5 37.71 -9.48 29.50
N ASN A 6 36.41 -9.28 29.73
CA ASN A 6 35.42 -8.69 28.85
C ASN A 6 35.76 -7.23 28.49
N LYS A 7 35.40 -6.80 27.28
CA LYS A 7 35.39 -5.40 26.85
C LYS A 7 33.95 -4.96 26.65
N GLU A 8 33.51 -4.02 27.49
CA GLU A 8 32.29 -3.22 27.32
C GLU A 8 32.43 -2.25 26.13
N LEU A 9 31.29 -2.00 25.48
CA LEU A 9 31.09 -0.98 24.45
C LEU A 9 31.16 0.42 25.06
N ALA A 10 32.09 1.24 24.58
CA ALA A 10 32.19 2.66 24.92
C ALA A 10 31.57 3.52 23.81
N SER A 11 30.59 4.35 24.18
CA SER A 11 30.11 5.52 23.44
C SER A 11 31.08 6.70 23.64
N PRO A 12 31.28 7.59 22.64
CA PRO A 12 32.14 8.75 22.79
C PRO A 12 31.41 9.90 23.50
N ALA A 13 31.77 10.16 24.75
CA ALA A 13 31.34 11.32 25.52
C ALA A 13 32.14 12.58 25.16
N GLY A 14 31.49 13.54 24.50
CA GLY A 14 31.92 14.93 24.41
C GLY A 14 31.48 15.72 25.65
N LYS A 15 32.41 16.39 26.31
CA LYS A 15 32.20 17.24 27.49
C LYS A 15 31.49 18.55 27.11
N ALA A 16 30.50 18.95 27.92
CA ALA A 16 30.00 20.33 28.01
C ALA A 16 30.12 20.84 29.46
N PRO A 17 30.30 22.16 29.68
CA PRO A 17 30.61 22.75 30.98
C PRO A 17 29.37 22.98 31.84
N THR A 18 29.57 22.86 33.16
CA THR A 18 28.62 23.19 34.23
C THR A 18 28.39 24.70 34.35
N LEU A 19 27.14 25.15 34.15
CA LEU A 19 26.61 26.40 34.69
C LEU A 19 25.46 26.09 35.65
N GLY A 20 25.53 26.64 36.85
CA GLY A 20 24.55 26.44 37.92
C GLY A 20 23.21 27.13 37.64
N PHE A 21 22.14 26.54 38.16
CA PHE A 21 20.81 27.15 38.19
C PHE A 21 20.29 27.25 39.62
N LEU A 22 19.84 28.46 39.95
CA LEU A 22 18.91 28.77 41.03
C LEU A 22 17.59 28.05 40.81
N ALA A 23 16.97 27.64 41.91
CA ALA A 23 15.61 27.16 41.97
C ALA A 23 14.61 28.26 41.58
N ALA A 24 13.75 27.97 40.62
CA ALA A 24 12.48 28.64 40.43
C ALA A 24 11.43 27.57 40.07
N SER A 25 10.52 27.36 41.00
CA SER A 25 9.34 26.53 40.89
C SER A 25 8.31 27.17 39.97
N THR A 26 7.96 26.49 38.88
CA THR A 26 6.81 26.82 38.04
C THR A 26 6.00 25.57 37.73
N LEU A 27 4.72 25.69 38.05
CA LEU A 27 3.60 24.79 37.72
C LEU A 27 3.67 24.36 36.24
N PHE A 28 3.78 23.06 35.97
CA PHE A 28 3.50 22.53 34.63
C PHE A 28 2.09 21.94 34.63
N ALA A 29 1.25 22.48 33.77
CA ALA A 29 -0.06 21.95 33.45
C ALA A 29 0.07 20.53 32.89
N ALA A 30 -0.82 19.65 33.33
CA ALA A 30 -1.00 18.34 32.72
C ALA A 30 -1.52 18.55 31.29
N PHE A 31 -0.64 18.37 30.30
CA PHE A 31 -1.06 18.08 28.94
C PHE A 31 -1.47 16.61 28.92
N ALA A 32 -2.77 16.35 28.78
CA ALA A 32 -3.25 15.05 28.34
C ALA A 32 -2.75 14.85 26.91
N LEU A 33 -1.78 13.94 26.75
CA LEU A 33 -1.41 13.40 25.45
C LEU A 33 -2.58 12.50 25.02
N ALA A 34 -3.36 12.97 24.05
CA ALA A 34 -4.29 12.13 23.33
C ALA A 34 -3.45 11.16 22.48
N ASN A 35 -3.58 9.87 22.75
CA ASN A 35 -3.08 8.84 21.86
C ASN A 35 -3.89 8.89 20.56
N SER A 36 -3.20 8.74 19.44
CA SER A 36 -3.79 8.56 18.12
C SER A 36 -4.44 7.19 18.04
N ASP A 37 -5.75 7.13 18.14
CA ASP A 37 -6.54 5.96 17.79
C ASP A 37 -7.04 6.11 16.33
N SER A 38 -7.38 5.00 15.67
CA SER A 38 -7.52 4.79 14.20
C SER A 38 -8.95 4.46 13.67
N ALA A 39 -9.43 5.04 12.52
CA ALA A 39 -10.57 4.58 11.66
C ALA A 39 -10.96 5.39 10.39
N THR A 40 -11.60 4.71 9.44
CA THR A 40 -12.06 5.07 8.07
C THR A 40 -13.42 4.53 7.58
N ALA A 41 -14.16 5.27 6.75
CA ALA A 41 -15.28 4.69 6.02
C ALA A 41 -15.70 5.55 4.81
N GLY A 42 -16.45 4.97 3.87
CA GLY A 42 -16.81 5.56 2.58
C GLY A 42 -18.28 5.32 2.19
N ALA A 43 -18.60 5.17 0.90
CA ALA A 43 -19.99 5.06 0.44
C ALA A 43 -20.31 3.71 -0.25
N PHE A 44 -21.59 3.34 -0.28
CA PHE A 44 -22.09 2.13 -0.97
C PHE A 44 -22.91 2.44 -2.20
N LEU A 45 -22.84 1.55 -3.20
CA LEU A 45 -23.73 1.61 -4.35
C LEU A 45 -25.19 1.58 -3.88
N PHE A 46 -26.04 2.24 -4.67
CA PHE A 46 -27.48 2.34 -4.45
C PHE A 46 -27.91 3.07 -3.16
N ALA A 47 -27.01 3.45 -2.25
CA ALA A 47 -27.34 4.38 -1.18
C ALA A 47 -27.73 5.74 -1.76
N GLY A 48 -28.84 6.30 -1.29
CA GLY A 48 -29.35 7.59 -1.72
C GLY A 48 -30.86 7.72 -1.60
N SER A 49 -31.39 8.87 -2.00
CA SER A 49 -32.79 9.27 -1.77
C SER A 49 -33.84 8.32 -2.36
N ALA A 50 -33.48 7.57 -3.41
CA ALA A 50 -34.38 6.62 -4.06
C ALA A 50 -34.54 5.29 -3.28
N ASN A 51 -33.50 4.85 -2.56
CA ASN A 51 -33.43 3.50 -2.00
C ASN A 51 -33.25 3.48 -0.48
N GLY A 52 -32.90 4.62 0.12
CA GLY A 52 -32.53 4.75 1.53
C GLY A 52 -31.07 5.13 1.68
N GLU A 53 -30.77 5.85 2.76
CA GLU A 53 -29.42 6.35 3.04
C GLU A 53 -28.56 5.30 3.76
N ASP A 54 -29.17 4.41 4.55
CA ASP A 54 -28.51 3.32 5.29
C ASP A 54 -28.23 2.08 4.43
N ILE A 55 -28.19 2.20 3.12
CA ILE A 55 -28.00 1.04 2.25
C ILE A 55 -26.55 0.56 2.32
N ILE A 56 -26.36 -0.73 2.54
CA ILE A 56 -25.08 -1.44 2.38
C ILE A 56 -25.22 -2.41 1.21
N THR A 57 -24.37 -2.24 0.18
CA THR A 57 -24.33 -3.16 -0.96
C THR A 57 -23.22 -4.18 -0.75
N HIS A 58 -23.57 -5.46 -0.78
CA HIS A 58 -22.60 -6.55 -0.67
C HIS A 58 -22.18 -7.09 -2.04
N PRO A 59 -21.05 -7.81 -2.13
CA PRO A 59 -20.66 -8.50 -3.35
C PRO A 59 -21.67 -9.58 -3.75
N ARG A 60 -21.78 -9.80 -5.07
CA ARG A 60 -22.62 -10.87 -5.63
C ARG A 60 -22.25 -12.23 -5.05
N GLY A 61 -23.23 -12.90 -4.43
CA GLY A 61 -23.09 -14.24 -3.87
C GLY A 61 -23.21 -14.28 -2.35
N TYR A 62 -23.05 -13.15 -1.66
CA TYR A 62 -23.44 -13.06 -0.27
C TYR A 62 -24.94 -13.29 -0.11
N ASN A 63 -25.34 -14.04 0.91
CA ASN A 63 -26.72 -14.45 1.14
C ASN A 63 -27.19 -14.20 2.58
N GLY A 64 -26.43 -13.44 3.37
CA GLY A 64 -26.69 -13.23 4.80
C GLY A 64 -26.11 -14.31 5.71
N THR A 65 -25.25 -15.20 5.20
CA THR A 65 -24.51 -16.18 5.99
C THR A 65 -23.03 -15.92 5.86
N GLY A 66 -22.32 -16.01 6.98
CA GLY A 66 -20.90 -15.74 7.05
C GLY A 66 -20.02 -16.81 6.43
N GLY A 67 -18.71 -16.60 6.52
CA GLY A 67 -17.68 -17.50 6.00
C GLY A 67 -16.97 -16.96 4.77
N LYS A 68 -16.44 -17.84 3.92
CA LYS A 68 -15.66 -17.42 2.75
C LYS A 68 -16.56 -17.18 1.54
N LEU A 69 -16.51 -15.98 0.97
CA LEU A 69 -17.25 -15.60 -0.24
C LEU A 69 -16.30 -15.54 -1.44
N ASP A 70 -16.33 -16.59 -2.26
CA ASP A 70 -15.54 -16.66 -3.50
C ASP A 70 -16.26 -15.96 -4.67
N VAL A 71 -15.63 -14.93 -5.23
CA VAL A 71 -16.16 -14.16 -6.38
C VAL A 71 -15.19 -14.27 -7.55
N LYS A 72 -15.58 -15.03 -8.58
CA LYS A 72 -14.75 -15.25 -9.78
C LYS A 72 -14.82 -14.05 -10.73
N VAL A 73 -13.66 -13.49 -11.07
CA VAL A 73 -13.48 -12.36 -11.99
C VAL A 73 -12.87 -12.85 -13.30
N CYS A 74 -13.54 -12.64 -14.43
CA CYS A 74 -13.13 -13.19 -15.72
C CYS A 74 -13.01 -12.11 -16.79
N ILE A 75 -12.01 -12.25 -17.66
CA ILE A 75 -11.88 -11.44 -18.87
C ILE A 75 -12.73 -12.09 -19.96
N VAL A 76 -13.61 -11.32 -20.60
CA VAL A 76 -14.49 -11.84 -21.66
C VAL A 76 -13.63 -12.23 -22.88
N PRO A 77 -13.78 -13.45 -23.43
CA PRO A 77 -13.03 -13.87 -24.61
C PRO A 77 -13.21 -12.93 -25.80
N ASN A 78 -12.15 -12.76 -26.60
CA ASN A 78 -12.09 -11.89 -27.77
C ASN A 78 -12.31 -10.39 -27.50
N THR A 79 -12.33 -9.95 -26.23
CA THR A 79 -12.22 -8.52 -25.93
C THR A 79 -10.87 -7.99 -26.45
N PRO A 80 -10.78 -6.75 -26.96
CA PRO A 80 -9.50 -6.14 -27.29
C PRO A 80 -8.52 -6.26 -26.11
N ASN A 81 -7.24 -6.52 -26.40
CA ASN A 81 -6.17 -6.61 -25.40
C ASN A 81 -6.41 -7.63 -24.27
N ALA A 82 -7.23 -8.67 -24.49
CA ALA A 82 -7.57 -9.65 -23.44
C ALA A 82 -6.36 -10.26 -22.73
N SER A 83 -5.34 -10.66 -23.48
CA SER A 83 -4.08 -11.18 -22.93
C SER A 83 -3.29 -10.12 -22.17
N ASP A 84 -3.39 -8.86 -22.59
CA ASP A 84 -2.68 -7.79 -21.90
C ASP A 84 -3.29 -7.43 -20.54
N MET A 85 -4.59 -7.66 -20.39
CA MET A 85 -5.35 -7.44 -19.16
C MET A 85 -5.09 -8.48 -18.08
N GLU A 86 -4.53 -9.66 -18.39
CA GLU A 86 -4.43 -10.77 -17.43
C GLU A 86 -3.67 -10.41 -16.16
N GLN A 87 -2.47 -9.86 -16.30
CA GLN A 87 -1.64 -9.51 -15.16
C GLN A 87 -2.23 -8.37 -14.30
N PRO A 88 -2.67 -7.23 -14.85
CA PRO A 88 -3.23 -6.18 -14.02
C PRO A 88 -4.56 -6.59 -13.36
N VAL A 89 -5.36 -7.48 -13.98
CA VAL A 89 -6.54 -8.05 -13.33
C VAL A 89 -6.14 -8.93 -12.13
N LYS A 90 -5.09 -9.74 -12.25
CA LYS A 90 -4.57 -10.54 -11.12
C LYS A 90 -4.05 -9.66 -10.00
N ASN A 91 -3.32 -8.60 -10.32
CA ASN A 91 -2.80 -7.63 -9.34
C ASN A 91 -3.95 -6.93 -8.60
N ALA A 92 -4.95 -6.43 -9.32
CA ALA A 92 -6.12 -5.79 -8.72
C ALA A 92 -6.90 -6.69 -7.75
N ILE A 93 -7.09 -7.96 -8.14
CA ILE A 93 -7.67 -8.99 -7.29
C ILE A 93 -6.84 -9.18 -6.02
N ALA A 94 -5.51 -9.17 -6.14
CA ALA A 94 -4.62 -9.36 -5.02
C ALA A 94 -4.64 -8.17 -4.04
N TYR A 95 -4.72 -6.91 -4.50
CA TYR A 95 -4.91 -5.75 -3.60
C TYR A 95 -6.21 -5.85 -2.80
N TRP A 96 -7.35 -6.14 -3.47
CA TRP A 96 -8.65 -6.30 -2.82
C TRP A 96 -8.75 -7.54 -1.92
N ASN A 97 -7.99 -8.59 -2.18
CA ASN A 97 -7.91 -9.75 -1.29
C ASN A 97 -7.03 -9.48 -0.08
N LYS A 98 -5.94 -8.71 -0.26
CA LYS A 98 -5.02 -8.36 0.83
C LYS A 98 -5.66 -7.36 1.79
N ARG A 99 -6.42 -6.38 1.27
CA ARG A 99 -7.10 -5.33 2.06
C ARG A 99 -6.14 -4.59 3.00
N GLN A 100 -4.89 -4.42 2.56
CA GLN A 100 -3.91 -3.65 3.29
C GLN A 100 -3.98 -2.20 2.79
N PRO A 101 -4.36 -1.26 3.66
CA PRO A 101 -4.37 0.14 3.28
C PRO A 101 -2.95 0.67 3.18
N THR A 102 -2.76 1.67 2.32
CA THR A 102 -1.49 2.37 2.12
C THR A 102 -1.72 3.88 2.15
N THR A 103 -0.64 4.64 2.26
CA THR A 103 -0.61 6.09 1.98
C THR A 103 0.26 6.35 0.76
N SER A 104 0.26 7.59 0.25
CA SER A 104 1.06 8.01 -0.91
C SER A 104 0.87 7.12 -2.15
N ASN A 105 -0.38 6.72 -2.41
CA ASN A 105 -0.74 5.81 -3.51
C ASN A 105 -0.87 6.50 -4.87
N ILE A 106 -0.74 7.83 -4.97
CA ILE A 106 -0.75 8.57 -6.24
C ILE A 106 0.67 8.72 -6.78
N ARG A 107 0.91 8.20 -7.99
CA ARG A 107 2.23 8.16 -8.63
C ARG A 107 2.14 8.45 -10.12
N SER A 108 3.30 8.58 -10.75
CA SER A 108 3.41 8.71 -12.20
C SER A 108 3.84 7.40 -12.85
N LEU A 109 3.29 7.09 -14.03
CA LEU A 109 3.81 6.01 -14.86
C LEU A 109 5.29 6.25 -15.20
N PRO A 110 6.13 5.19 -15.22
CA PRO A 110 7.52 5.31 -15.64
C PRO A 110 7.65 5.95 -17.02
N GLY A 111 8.53 6.96 -17.12
CA GLY A 111 8.82 7.64 -18.38
C GLY A 111 7.83 8.76 -18.78
N GLY A 112 6.84 9.11 -17.95
CA GLY A 112 6.00 10.29 -18.16
C GLY A 112 5.14 10.19 -19.42
N THR A 113 4.20 9.24 -19.47
CA THR A 113 3.42 8.89 -20.66
C THR A 113 2.06 9.60 -20.70
N SER A 114 1.48 9.77 -21.89
CA SER A 114 0.06 10.20 -22.04
C SER A 114 -0.92 9.02 -22.03
N LYS A 115 -0.59 7.95 -21.29
CA LYS A 115 -1.43 6.74 -21.19
C LYS A 115 -2.23 6.77 -19.89
N LEU A 116 -3.35 6.05 -19.90
CA LEU A 116 -4.10 5.70 -18.69
C LEU A 116 -3.61 4.37 -18.15
N ASP A 117 -3.39 4.28 -16.85
CA ASP A 117 -3.06 3.02 -16.21
C ASP A 117 -4.30 2.12 -16.11
N PHE A 118 -4.28 1.00 -16.83
CA PHE A 118 -5.40 0.06 -16.82
C PHE A 118 -5.63 -0.52 -15.43
N GLU A 119 -4.56 -0.84 -14.70
CA GLU A 119 -4.66 -1.46 -13.37
C GLU A 119 -5.35 -0.54 -12.38
N SER A 120 -4.97 0.75 -12.33
CA SER A 120 -5.59 1.75 -11.45
C SER A 120 -7.09 1.89 -11.69
N ILE A 121 -7.49 2.06 -12.96
CA ILE A 121 -8.92 2.18 -13.33
C ILE A 121 -9.65 0.86 -13.04
N PHE A 122 -9.02 -0.29 -13.30
CA PHE A 122 -9.64 -1.58 -13.03
C PHE A 122 -9.82 -1.85 -11.53
N VAL A 123 -8.86 -1.45 -10.68
CA VAL A 123 -8.96 -1.54 -9.21
C VAL A 123 -10.15 -0.73 -8.70
N HIS A 124 -10.36 0.48 -9.23
CA HIS A 124 -11.54 1.32 -8.97
C HIS A 124 -12.86 0.64 -9.36
N GLU A 125 -12.96 0.18 -10.61
CA GLU A 125 -14.20 -0.46 -11.09
C GLU A 125 -14.50 -1.79 -10.39
N LEU A 126 -13.46 -2.49 -9.94
CA LEU A 126 -13.60 -3.68 -9.12
C LEU A 126 -14.20 -3.34 -7.75
N GLY A 127 -13.83 -2.20 -7.15
CA GLY A 127 -14.46 -1.65 -5.95
C GLY A 127 -15.97 -1.45 -6.10
N HIS A 128 -16.41 -0.83 -7.21
CA HIS A 128 -17.84 -0.74 -7.52
C HIS A 128 -18.50 -2.11 -7.65
N CYS A 129 -17.86 -3.05 -8.33
CA CYS A 129 -18.40 -4.39 -8.53
C CYS A 129 -18.43 -5.26 -7.27
N VAL A 130 -17.77 -4.85 -6.19
CA VAL A 130 -17.89 -5.46 -4.85
C VAL A 130 -18.76 -4.63 -3.89
N GLY A 131 -19.32 -3.50 -4.35
CA GLY A 131 -20.42 -2.80 -3.67
C GLY A 131 -20.16 -1.34 -3.30
N LEU A 132 -18.94 -0.82 -3.50
CA LEU A 132 -18.57 0.53 -3.06
C LEU A 132 -19.04 1.59 -4.05
N ALA A 133 -19.31 2.81 -3.58
CA ALA A 133 -19.61 3.97 -4.40
C ALA A 133 -18.50 5.03 -4.27
N HIS A 134 -18.58 6.09 -5.07
CA HIS A 134 -17.67 7.22 -4.90
C HIS A 134 -17.91 7.88 -3.55
N PRO A 135 -16.84 8.23 -2.79
CA PRO A 135 -16.97 8.92 -1.51
C PRO A 135 -17.25 10.41 -1.69
N ASN A 136 -17.09 10.96 -2.90
CA ASN A 136 -17.52 12.29 -3.31
C ASN A 136 -18.86 12.26 -4.08
N LEU A 137 -19.45 13.44 -4.30
CA LEU A 137 -20.69 13.63 -5.06
C LEU A 137 -20.57 13.20 -6.53
N ALA A 138 -19.37 13.33 -7.10
CA ALA A 138 -19.00 12.81 -8.40
C ALA A 138 -19.96 13.25 -9.55
N ASN A 139 -19.79 12.67 -10.73
CA ASN A 139 -20.56 13.00 -11.93
C ASN A 139 -22.06 12.68 -11.78
N GLU A 140 -22.43 11.71 -10.95
CA GLU A 140 -23.84 11.35 -10.72
C GLU A 140 -24.65 12.45 -10.04
N SER A 141 -24.01 13.40 -9.35
CA SER A 141 -24.68 14.56 -8.74
C SER A 141 -25.25 15.54 -9.77
N GLY A 142 -24.66 15.59 -10.98
CA GLY A 142 -24.91 16.61 -11.98
C GLY A 142 -24.23 17.96 -11.72
N LEU A 143 -23.41 18.05 -10.66
CA LEU A 143 -22.57 19.22 -10.36
C LEU A 143 -21.43 19.36 -11.37
N LYS A 144 -20.77 20.52 -11.39
CA LYS A 144 -19.69 20.84 -12.33
C LYS A 144 -18.36 20.97 -11.59
N ASP A 145 -17.28 20.80 -12.35
CA ASP A 145 -15.92 21.11 -11.89
C ASP A 145 -15.61 20.51 -10.51
N SER A 146 -15.03 21.31 -9.61
CA SER A 146 -14.63 20.89 -8.26
C SER A 146 -15.80 20.63 -7.31
N ASP A 147 -17.02 21.09 -7.62
CA ASP A 147 -18.19 20.86 -6.76
C ASP A 147 -18.58 19.37 -6.71
N LYS A 148 -18.02 18.55 -7.59
CA LYS A 148 -18.15 17.09 -7.54
C LYS A 148 -17.35 16.47 -6.38
N ASN A 149 -16.39 17.19 -5.82
CA ASN A 149 -15.48 16.66 -4.80
C ASN A 149 -16.02 16.78 -3.37
N TYR A 150 -17.16 17.45 -3.16
CA TYR A 150 -17.83 17.43 -1.85
C TYR A 150 -18.20 16.00 -1.46
N THR A 151 -18.15 15.69 -0.16
CA THR A 151 -18.46 14.35 0.36
C THR A 151 -19.86 13.91 -0.05
N ARG A 152 -20.00 12.64 -0.43
CA ARG A 152 -21.23 12.06 -0.98
C ARG A 152 -22.41 12.28 -0.03
N SER A 153 -23.48 12.88 -0.55
CA SER A 153 -24.73 13.10 0.16
C SER A 153 -25.93 12.88 -0.76
N THR A 154 -27.13 12.84 -0.19
CA THR A 154 -28.32 13.25 -0.93
C THR A 154 -28.54 14.75 -0.75
N ARG A 155 -29.28 15.32 -1.69
CA ARG A 155 -29.92 16.62 -1.51
C ARG A 155 -30.80 16.61 -0.27
N GLY A 156 -30.88 17.75 0.40
CA GLY A 156 -31.78 17.94 1.53
C GLY A 156 -33.23 18.14 1.13
N ASP A 157 -34.03 18.64 2.06
CA ASP A 157 -35.47 18.83 1.91
C ASP A 157 -35.79 19.94 0.89
N ASP A 158 -34.83 20.82 0.60
CA ASP A 158 -34.94 21.87 -0.42
C ASP A 158 -34.66 21.38 -1.86
N TYR A 159 -34.27 20.11 -2.02
CA TYR A 159 -33.90 19.46 -3.29
C TYR A 159 -32.68 20.07 -4.01
N GLN A 160 -31.82 20.77 -3.29
CA GLN A 160 -30.51 21.26 -3.74
C GLN A 160 -29.38 20.56 -3.00
N TYR A 161 -28.16 20.71 -3.52
CA TYR A 161 -26.95 20.37 -2.76
C TYR A 161 -26.45 21.64 -2.09
N ASP A 162 -26.27 21.59 -0.79
CA ASP A 162 -25.55 22.62 -0.05
C ASP A 162 -24.04 22.41 -0.21
N ILE A 163 -23.38 23.33 -0.90
CA ILE A 163 -21.96 23.23 -1.28
C ILE A 163 -21.18 24.47 -0.83
N SER A 164 -20.65 24.42 0.39
CA SER A 164 -19.76 25.46 0.91
C SER A 164 -18.56 24.82 1.61
N PRO A 165 -17.32 25.19 1.25
CA PRO A 165 -16.11 24.47 1.69
C PRO A 165 -15.61 24.92 3.08
N GLY A 166 -16.52 25.42 3.92
CA GLY A 166 -16.16 25.83 5.28
C GLY A 166 -15.17 26.98 5.38
N ALA A 167 -14.45 26.99 6.51
CA ALA A 167 -13.47 27.99 6.89
C ALA A 167 -12.06 27.67 6.35
N ASP A 168 -11.71 26.39 6.16
CA ASP A 168 -10.43 25.99 5.58
C ASP A 168 -10.39 26.15 4.04
N GLY A 169 -11.56 26.21 3.40
CA GLY A 169 -11.70 26.37 1.95
C GLY A 169 -11.37 25.11 1.15
N ILE A 170 -11.28 23.95 1.80
CA ILE A 170 -10.94 22.66 1.19
C ILE A 170 -12.21 21.84 1.06
N ILE A 171 -12.61 21.58 -0.17
CA ILE A 171 -13.83 20.80 -0.47
C ILE A 171 -13.66 19.36 0.01
N GLY A 172 -14.67 18.83 0.71
CA GLY A 172 -14.65 17.47 1.25
C GLY A 172 -14.00 17.35 2.63
N SER A 173 -13.61 18.48 3.23
CA SER A 173 -13.05 18.54 4.58
C SER A 173 -14.16 18.51 5.65
N ARG A 174 -13.75 18.46 6.92
CA ARG A 174 -14.65 18.29 8.06
C ARG A 174 -15.52 19.50 8.37
N ASP A 175 -15.13 20.70 7.91
CA ASP A 175 -15.86 21.95 8.16
C ASP A 175 -16.69 22.40 6.94
N ASP A 176 -16.85 21.52 5.94
CA ASP A 176 -17.84 21.69 4.87
C ASP A 176 -19.22 22.00 5.47
N ILE A 177 -19.83 23.09 5.01
CA ILE A 177 -21.18 23.50 5.40
C ILE A 177 -22.16 22.90 4.39
N ARG A 178 -22.86 21.86 4.84
CA ARG A 178 -23.73 21.02 4.02
C ARG A 178 -25.23 21.17 4.33
N GLY A 179 -25.58 22.19 5.12
CA GLY A 179 -26.97 22.58 5.42
C GLY A 179 -27.87 21.40 5.75
N ASP A 180 -28.84 21.10 4.88
CA ASP A 180 -29.78 19.99 5.05
C ASP A 180 -29.50 18.75 4.20
N ASP A 181 -28.35 18.70 3.50
CA ASP A 181 -27.86 17.52 2.81
C ASP A 181 -27.75 16.33 3.78
N LYS A 182 -28.14 15.14 3.30
CA LYS A 182 -28.08 13.93 4.12
C LYS A 182 -26.87 13.10 3.75
N ASN A 183 -26.03 12.85 4.74
CA ASN A 183 -24.78 12.14 4.55
C ASN A 183 -24.99 10.69 4.08
N LEU A 184 -24.21 10.29 3.07
CA LEU A 184 -24.13 8.91 2.54
C LEU A 184 -22.76 8.27 2.76
N HIS A 185 -21.82 9.03 3.31
CA HIS A 185 -20.47 8.59 3.59
C HIS A 185 -20.41 8.08 5.03
N TRP A 186 -20.19 6.79 5.20
CA TRP A 186 -19.86 6.25 6.51
C TRP A 186 -18.55 6.89 6.95
N PHE A 187 -18.41 7.30 8.19
CA PHE A 187 -17.21 7.93 8.72
C PHE A 187 -16.87 7.33 10.07
N ARG A 188 -15.63 7.53 10.50
CA ARG A 188 -15.22 7.13 11.83
C ARG A 188 -15.76 8.05 12.91
N LEU A 189 -16.36 7.46 13.93
CA LEU A 189 -16.84 8.14 15.13
C LEU A 189 -15.78 8.91 15.94
N ASP A 190 -14.57 8.37 16.09
CA ASP A 190 -13.53 8.97 16.95
C ASP A 190 -12.78 10.16 16.32
N ASN A 191 -12.54 10.17 15.00
CA ASN A 191 -11.73 11.23 14.39
C ASN A 191 -12.10 11.66 12.95
N ASN A 192 -13.09 11.03 12.30
CA ASN A 192 -13.54 11.39 10.95
C ASN A 192 -12.38 11.48 9.91
N ASN A 193 -11.33 10.67 10.06
CA ASN A 193 -10.13 10.74 9.21
C ASN A 193 -10.09 9.59 8.19
N PRO A 194 -10.32 9.84 6.88
CA PRO A 194 -10.34 8.80 5.86
C PRO A 194 -8.94 8.22 5.50
N PHE A 195 -7.89 8.68 6.17
CA PHE A 195 -6.50 8.24 5.99
C PHE A 195 -5.97 7.40 7.16
N SER A 196 -6.84 6.86 8.03
CA SER A 196 -6.51 5.97 9.16
C SER A 196 -7.54 4.84 9.30
N ILE A 197 -7.29 3.69 9.95
CA ILE A 197 -8.27 2.56 10.00
C ILE A 197 -8.45 1.91 11.38
N ALA A 198 -9.67 1.56 11.82
CA ALA A 198 -9.90 0.99 13.15
C ALA A 198 -9.48 -0.46 13.24
N ASN A 199 -9.16 -0.86 14.47
CA ASN A 199 -8.92 -2.25 14.83
C ASN A 199 -10.18 -3.11 14.64
N VAL A 200 -11.37 -2.53 14.86
CA VAL A 200 -12.67 -3.15 14.63
C VAL A 200 -13.43 -2.29 13.63
N ILE A 201 -13.93 -2.90 12.56
CA ILE A 201 -14.67 -2.19 11.52
C ILE A 201 -16.10 -2.72 11.45
N ASP A 202 -16.98 -1.99 12.12
CA ASP A 202 -18.41 -2.22 12.20
C ASP A 202 -19.14 -0.94 12.68
N THR A 203 -20.44 -1.03 12.97
CA THR A 203 -21.24 0.13 13.43
C THR A 203 -20.91 0.63 14.83
N THR A 204 -20.03 -0.04 15.58
CA THR A 204 -19.56 0.44 16.88
C THR A 204 -18.43 1.46 16.75
N THR A 205 -17.72 1.45 15.62
CA THR A 205 -16.60 2.37 15.34
C THR A 205 -16.88 3.29 14.14
N TYR A 206 -17.89 2.96 13.33
CA TYR A 206 -18.31 3.71 12.15
C TYR A 206 -19.77 4.08 12.19
N ALA A 207 -20.08 5.24 11.65
CA ALA A 207 -21.45 5.70 11.50
C ALA A 207 -21.62 6.52 10.23
N ARG A 208 -22.85 6.64 9.78
CA ARG A 208 -23.25 7.55 8.72
C ARG A 208 -23.96 8.79 9.26
N ASP A 209 -24.63 8.66 10.41
CA ASP A 209 -25.41 9.76 10.98
C ASP A 209 -24.50 10.91 11.41
N SER A 210 -24.62 12.06 10.74
CA SER A 210 -23.82 13.26 11.03
C SER A 210 -23.97 13.75 12.48
N SER A 211 -25.03 13.35 13.21
CA SER A 211 -25.15 13.65 14.64
C SER A 211 -24.07 13.00 15.50
N GLN A 212 -23.37 12.00 14.96
CA GLN A 212 -22.32 11.24 15.62
C GLN A 212 -20.90 11.68 15.20
N LEU A 213 -20.77 12.77 14.42
CA LEU A 213 -19.48 13.33 14.06
C LEU A 213 -18.69 13.77 15.30
N PRO A 214 -17.35 13.70 15.27
CA PRO A 214 -16.52 14.28 16.32
C PRO A 214 -16.87 15.74 16.61
N ASN A 215 -16.70 16.15 17.87
CA ASN A 215 -17.00 17.53 18.29
C ASN A 215 -16.20 18.54 17.46
N GLY A 216 -16.91 19.41 16.74
CA GLY A 216 -16.33 20.47 15.92
C GLY A 216 -16.35 20.18 14.42
N ASP A 217 -16.61 18.92 14.04
CA ASP A 217 -16.80 18.54 12.65
C ASP A 217 -18.24 18.84 12.24
N LEU A 218 -18.41 19.41 11.05
CA LEU A 218 -19.69 19.80 10.47
C LEU A 218 -20.20 18.76 9.46
N PHE A 219 -19.29 18.01 8.82
CA PHE A 219 -19.64 16.95 7.89
C PHE A 219 -18.59 15.83 7.83
N ALA A 220 -18.97 14.71 7.23
CA ALA A 220 -18.07 13.59 6.96
C ALA A 220 -16.97 13.99 5.96
N VAL A 221 -15.73 13.57 6.25
CA VAL A 221 -14.54 13.90 5.43
C VAL A 221 -14.34 12.81 4.40
N ASN A 222 -14.16 13.16 3.13
CA ASN A 222 -13.83 12.17 2.10
C ASN A 222 -12.31 12.11 1.84
N GLY A 223 -11.85 10.98 1.28
CA GLY A 223 -10.43 10.73 1.01
C GLY A 223 -9.88 11.36 -0.27
N ASP A 224 -10.27 12.59 -0.62
CA ASP A 224 -9.73 13.35 -1.75
C ASP A 224 -8.26 13.72 -1.54
N ARG A 225 -7.49 13.81 -2.65
CA ARG A 225 -6.08 14.19 -2.61
C ARG A 225 -5.78 15.54 -1.95
N THR A 226 -6.66 16.52 -2.10
CA THR A 226 -6.49 17.85 -1.47
C THR A 226 -6.74 17.81 0.02
N VAL A 227 -7.66 16.95 0.47
CA VAL A 227 -7.96 16.71 1.88
C VAL A 227 -6.82 15.93 2.55
N SER A 228 -6.12 15.07 1.82
CA SER A 228 -5.01 14.24 2.35
C SER A 228 -3.89 15.05 3.02
N GLU A 229 -3.64 16.27 2.54
CA GLU A 229 -2.63 17.18 3.10
C GLU A 229 -3.00 17.65 4.52
N LEU A 230 -4.29 17.75 4.85
CA LEU A 230 -4.76 18.11 6.21
C LEU A 230 -4.46 17.03 7.24
N TYR A 231 -4.27 15.79 6.78
CA TYR A 231 -4.09 14.61 7.62
C TYR A 231 -2.67 14.03 7.55
N ASN A 232 -1.70 14.81 7.04
CA ASN A 232 -0.30 14.39 6.85
C ASN A 232 -0.18 13.11 6.02
N ALA A 233 -1.05 12.93 5.03
CA ALA A 233 -1.05 11.79 4.12
C ALA A 233 -0.79 12.24 2.67
N PRO A 234 0.32 12.94 2.37
CA PRO A 234 0.54 13.55 1.06
C PRO A 234 0.54 12.51 -0.07
N ASN A 235 0.11 12.93 -1.25
CA ASN A 235 -0.04 12.09 -2.44
C ASN A 235 -0.96 10.88 -2.23
N SER A 236 -1.96 10.98 -1.37
CA SER A 236 -2.90 9.89 -1.10
C SER A 236 -4.28 10.25 -1.58
N GLU A 237 -4.98 9.31 -2.20
CA GLU A 237 -6.39 9.45 -2.55
C GLU A 237 -7.05 8.08 -2.56
N VAL A 238 -8.26 8.01 -2.03
CA VAL A 238 -9.02 6.77 -1.99
C VAL A 238 -9.30 6.29 -3.39
N ILE A 239 -9.13 5.00 -3.63
CA ILE A 239 -9.32 4.41 -4.97
C ILE A 239 -10.70 4.72 -5.48
N MET A 240 -11.70 4.76 -4.60
CA MET A 240 -13.07 5.05 -4.99
C MET A 240 -13.33 6.54 -5.29
N GLN A 241 -12.37 7.46 -5.10
CA GLN A 241 -12.55 8.86 -5.50
C GLN A 241 -12.73 8.94 -7.01
N GLN A 242 -13.74 9.69 -7.46
CA GLN A 242 -13.93 9.84 -8.90
C GLN A 242 -12.86 10.74 -9.51
N GLY A 243 -12.12 10.19 -10.46
CA GLY A 243 -11.20 10.95 -11.31
C GLY A 243 -10.04 10.06 -11.71
N ALA A 244 -9.78 9.95 -13.02
CA ALA A 244 -8.60 9.24 -13.51
C ALA A 244 -7.78 10.20 -14.35
N ASN A 245 -6.49 10.32 -14.04
CA ASN A 245 -5.59 11.20 -14.75
C ASN A 245 -4.69 10.42 -15.72
N LEU A 246 -4.32 11.07 -16.82
CA LEU A 246 -3.25 10.56 -17.68
C LEU A 246 -1.94 10.56 -16.91
N ASN A 247 -1.09 9.57 -17.18
CA ASN A 247 0.17 9.35 -16.49
C ASN A 247 0.05 9.00 -15.00
N GLU A 248 -1.15 8.83 -14.45
CA GLU A 248 -1.32 8.55 -13.02
C GLU A 248 -1.38 7.05 -12.74
N VAL A 249 -0.78 6.65 -11.63
CA VAL A 249 -0.84 5.31 -11.05
C VAL A 249 -1.45 5.46 -9.66
N GLN A 250 -2.49 4.68 -9.41
CA GLN A 250 -3.24 4.61 -8.15
C GLN A 250 -3.77 3.17 -8.01
N ARG A 251 -2.89 2.25 -7.59
CA ARG A 251 -3.14 0.80 -7.62
C ARG A 251 -3.45 0.20 -6.25
N THR A 252 -2.95 0.81 -5.18
CA THR A 252 -3.13 0.33 -3.81
C THR A 252 -4.31 1.01 -3.14
N LEU A 253 -4.99 0.25 -2.29
CA LEU A 253 -6.14 0.73 -1.51
C LEU A 253 -5.67 1.71 -0.44
N LEU A 254 -6.49 2.71 -0.16
CA LEU A 254 -6.37 3.52 1.05
C LEU A 254 -7.21 2.93 2.17
N HIS A 255 -7.04 3.51 3.35
CA HIS A 255 -7.76 3.14 4.57
C HIS A 255 -9.29 3.14 4.36
N ASP A 256 -9.83 4.10 3.59
CA ASP A 256 -11.25 4.25 3.34
C ASP A 256 -11.87 3.14 2.49
N ASP A 257 -11.16 2.76 1.43
CA ASP A 257 -11.56 1.68 0.53
C ASP A 257 -11.65 0.36 1.32
N VAL A 258 -10.66 0.11 2.17
CA VAL A 258 -10.57 -1.09 2.99
C VAL A 258 -11.70 -1.13 4.01
N ALA A 259 -11.90 -0.07 4.76
CA ALA A 259 -12.86 -0.08 5.85
C ALA A 259 -14.31 -0.06 5.36
N THR A 260 -14.62 0.63 4.26
CA THR A 260 -15.96 0.54 3.64
C THR A 260 -16.28 -0.89 3.24
N LEU A 261 -15.33 -1.58 2.61
CA LEU A 261 -15.52 -2.98 2.25
C LEU A 261 -15.67 -3.87 3.50
N GLN A 262 -14.84 -3.65 4.52
CA GLN A 262 -14.89 -4.43 5.75
C GLN A 262 -16.17 -4.19 6.57
N LEU A 263 -16.73 -2.98 6.51
CA LEU A 263 -18.05 -2.68 7.10
C LEU A 263 -19.16 -3.48 6.41
N ALA A 264 -19.11 -3.68 5.09
CA ALA A 264 -20.04 -4.62 4.45
C ALA A 264 -19.75 -6.08 4.84
N MET A 265 -18.49 -6.42 5.14
CA MET A 265 -18.06 -7.75 5.54
C MET A 265 -18.44 -8.12 6.98
N SER A 266 -18.82 -7.16 7.83
CA SER A 266 -19.45 -7.44 9.13
C SER A 266 -20.91 -7.90 9.01
N GLY A 267 -21.38 -8.15 7.79
CA GLY A 267 -22.65 -8.82 7.54
C GLY A 267 -23.86 -7.88 7.57
N LYS A 268 -25.02 -8.46 7.89
CA LYS A 268 -26.33 -7.80 7.96
C LYS A 268 -26.66 -7.24 9.34
N ASP A 269 -26.02 -7.74 10.39
CA ASP A 269 -26.14 -7.14 11.72
C ASP A 269 -25.16 -5.97 11.93
N GLU A 270 -24.31 -5.73 10.92
CA GLU A 270 -23.36 -4.62 10.86
C GLU A 270 -22.43 -4.60 12.08
N THR A 271 -22.16 -5.77 12.67
CA THR A 271 -21.36 -5.99 13.88
C THR A 271 -20.27 -7.02 13.58
N ALA A 272 -19.01 -6.70 13.84
CA ALA A 272 -17.92 -7.61 13.51
C ALA A 272 -17.84 -8.81 14.48
N ASN A 273 -17.32 -9.91 13.97
CA ASN A 273 -17.14 -11.20 14.63
C ASN A 273 -18.44 -11.90 15.02
N THR A 274 -19.50 -11.77 14.21
CA THR A 274 -20.77 -12.47 14.37
C THR A 274 -20.91 -13.58 13.32
N SER A 275 -22.12 -14.14 13.16
CA SER A 275 -22.34 -15.35 12.36
C SER A 275 -22.50 -15.10 10.86
N ASP A 276 -22.75 -13.85 10.48
CA ASP A 276 -22.98 -13.40 9.11
C ASP A 276 -21.79 -12.64 8.51
N ASP A 277 -20.73 -12.43 9.28
CA ASP A 277 -19.42 -11.99 8.82
C ASP A 277 -18.87 -12.85 7.68
N TYR A 278 -18.43 -12.21 6.59
CA TYR A 278 -17.79 -12.92 5.49
C TYR A 278 -16.40 -12.39 5.14
N SER A 279 -15.54 -13.29 4.68
CA SER A 279 -14.27 -12.97 4.04
C SER A 279 -14.44 -12.97 2.52
N LEU A 280 -14.32 -11.80 1.89
CA LEU A 280 -14.30 -11.71 0.44
C LEU A 280 -12.99 -12.30 -0.10
N ASN A 281 -13.12 -13.24 -1.04
CA ASN A 281 -12.01 -13.78 -1.81
C ASN A 281 -12.31 -13.71 -3.31
N LEU A 282 -11.71 -12.73 -3.97
CA LEU A 282 -11.74 -12.58 -5.41
C LEU A 282 -10.83 -13.64 -6.05
N VAL A 283 -11.31 -14.30 -7.11
CA VAL A 283 -10.58 -15.38 -7.79
C VAL A 283 -10.43 -15.04 -9.26
N TYR A 284 -9.19 -15.04 -9.75
CA TYR A 284 -8.94 -14.87 -11.18
C TYR A 284 -9.48 -16.07 -11.97
N GLY A 285 -10.41 -15.82 -12.87
CA GLY A 285 -11.12 -16.83 -13.64
C GLY A 285 -10.57 -17.09 -15.05
N GLY A 286 -9.49 -16.43 -15.44
CA GLY A 286 -8.94 -16.52 -16.79
C GLY A 286 -9.67 -15.64 -17.81
N ILE A 287 -9.25 -15.76 -19.07
CA ILE A 287 -10.03 -15.34 -20.23
C ILE A 287 -11.09 -16.42 -20.46
N SER A 288 -12.33 -16.15 -20.08
CA SER A 288 -13.36 -17.20 -19.95
C SER A 288 -14.78 -16.69 -20.14
N SER A 289 -15.61 -17.52 -20.75
CA SER A 289 -17.07 -17.34 -20.85
C SER A 289 -17.84 -18.25 -19.88
N ASP A 290 -17.17 -18.78 -18.85
CA ASP A 290 -17.76 -19.65 -17.82
C ASP A 290 -18.91 -18.93 -17.09
N GLU A 291 -20.04 -19.61 -16.91
CA GLU A 291 -21.20 -19.07 -16.20
C GLU A 291 -20.91 -18.78 -14.72
N ASN A 292 -19.87 -19.39 -14.16
CA ASN A 292 -19.39 -19.12 -12.81
C ASN A 292 -18.68 -17.78 -12.67
N CYS A 293 -18.35 -17.09 -13.76
CA CYS A 293 -17.83 -15.73 -13.74
C CYS A 293 -18.86 -14.78 -13.13
N LYS A 294 -18.58 -14.31 -11.91
CA LYS A 294 -19.47 -13.43 -11.16
C LYS A 294 -19.31 -11.98 -11.59
N ILE A 295 -18.08 -11.59 -11.92
CA ILE A 295 -17.70 -10.30 -12.51
C ILE A 295 -17.06 -10.57 -13.87
N ASN A 296 -17.65 -10.04 -14.93
CA ASN A 296 -17.07 -10.10 -16.28
C ASN A 296 -16.44 -8.76 -16.65
N VAL A 297 -15.23 -8.81 -17.17
CA VAL A 297 -14.43 -7.64 -17.55
C VAL A 297 -14.28 -7.60 -19.06
N ARG A 298 -14.57 -6.47 -19.69
CA ARG A 298 -14.35 -6.28 -21.13
C ARG A 298 -13.94 -4.85 -21.46
N LEU A 299 -13.09 -4.74 -22.48
CA LEU A 299 -12.93 -3.51 -23.26
C LEU A 299 -14.05 -3.48 -24.30
N ALA A 300 -14.80 -2.38 -24.35
CA ALA A 300 -15.97 -2.21 -25.19
C ALA A 300 -15.95 -0.86 -25.92
N ASP A 301 -16.66 -0.81 -27.04
CA ASP A 301 -17.03 0.43 -27.71
C ASP A 301 -18.09 1.15 -26.87
N GLN A 302 -17.69 2.20 -26.13
CA GLN A 302 -18.56 2.94 -25.22
C GLN A 302 -18.14 4.39 -25.09
N VAL A 303 -19.09 5.25 -24.70
CA VAL A 303 -18.92 6.71 -24.59
C VAL A 303 -18.14 7.13 -23.33
N GLY A 304 -17.98 6.25 -22.34
CA GLY A 304 -17.32 6.54 -21.07
C GLY A 304 -15.97 5.82 -20.88
N LEU A 305 -15.16 6.34 -19.96
CA LEU A 305 -13.85 5.75 -19.64
C LEU A 305 -13.98 4.32 -19.11
N ALA A 306 -14.70 4.15 -18.01
CA ALA A 306 -15.01 2.87 -17.43
C ALA A 306 -16.29 2.97 -16.56
N PHE A 307 -16.91 1.82 -16.29
CA PHE A 307 -17.94 1.67 -15.25
C PHE A 307 -18.15 0.19 -14.90
N CYS A 308 -18.52 -0.07 -13.64
CA CYS A 308 -19.15 -1.32 -13.22
C CYS A 308 -20.67 -1.20 -13.33
N ARG A 309 -21.27 -2.09 -14.12
CA ARG A 309 -22.72 -2.24 -14.20
C ARG A 309 -23.21 -3.31 -13.24
N THR A 310 -23.91 -2.86 -12.22
CA THR A 310 -24.56 -3.70 -11.21
C THR A 310 -26.07 -3.75 -11.44
N LYS A 311 -26.68 -4.94 -11.40
CA LYS A 311 -28.13 -5.14 -11.54
C LYS A 311 -28.75 -5.70 -10.27
N LEU A 312 -29.91 -5.17 -9.92
CA LEU A 312 -30.77 -5.66 -8.84
C LEU A 312 -32.07 -6.22 -9.43
N THR A 313 -32.62 -7.27 -8.82
CA THR A 313 -33.98 -7.73 -9.14
C THR A 313 -35.03 -6.97 -8.36
N THR A 314 -34.77 -6.73 -7.07
CA THR A 314 -35.63 -6.00 -6.13
C THR A 314 -34.74 -5.39 -5.05
N ILE A 315 -35.12 -4.23 -4.55
CA ILE A 315 -34.48 -3.64 -3.36
C ILE A 315 -35.05 -4.37 -2.14
N PRO A 316 -34.22 -5.05 -1.34
CA PRO A 316 -34.69 -5.72 -0.14
C PRO A 316 -35.17 -4.72 0.91
N ALA A 317 -36.14 -5.13 1.75
CA ALA A 317 -36.65 -4.26 2.81
C ALA A 317 -35.66 -4.04 3.96
N ASP A 318 -34.62 -4.88 4.06
CA ASP A 318 -33.67 -4.95 5.17
C ASP A 318 -32.42 -4.11 4.97
N LYS A 319 -32.45 -3.04 4.16
CA LYS A 319 -31.32 -2.11 3.89
C LYS A 319 -30.05 -2.72 3.26
N HIS A 320 -29.94 -4.04 3.19
CA HIS A 320 -28.81 -4.74 2.57
C HIS A 320 -29.13 -5.13 1.12
N ILE A 321 -28.28 -4.74 0.18
CA ILE A 321 -28.46 -5.01 -1.24
C ILE A 321 -27.56 -6.15 -1.70
N LEU A 322 -28.17 -7.10 -2.41
CA LEU A 322 -27.49 -8.26 -2.99
C LEU A 322 -27.61 -8.21 -4.52
N PRO A 323 -26.54 -7.84 -5.24
CA PRO A 323 -26.54 -7.79 -6.69
C PRO A 323 -26.74 -9.15 -7.35
N THR A 324 -27.50 -9.16 -8.46
CA THR A 324 -27.74 -10.37 -9.26
C THR A 324 -26.75 -10.51 -10.42
N SER A 325 -26.17 -9.40 -10.88
CA SER A 325 -25.08 -9.40 -11.87
C SER A 325 -24.22 -8.15 -11.72
N THR A 326 -22.93 -8.30 -11.97
CA THR A 326 -21.90 -7.26 -11.90
C THR A 326 -20.97 -7.43 -13.11
N ASN A 327 -20.71 -6.38 -13.87
CA ASN A 327 -19.85 -6.44 -15.06
C ASN A 327 -19.08 -5.14 -15.23
N ILE A 328 -17.78 -5.23 -15.48
CA ILE A 328 -16.90 -4.08 -15.71
C ILE A 328 -16.77 -3.86 -17.22
N PHE A 329 -16.98 -2.61 -17.63
CA PHE A 329 -16.78 -2.17 -19.01
C PHE A 329 -15.76 -1.04 -19.03
N LEU A 330 -14.69 -1.23 -19.78
CA LEU A 330 -13.67 -0.21 -20.02
C LEU A 330 -13.72 0.25 -21.48
N GLY A 331 -13.42 1.51 -21.76
CA GLY A 331 -13.42 2.02 -23.12
C GLY A 331 -12.24 1.48 -23.93
N GLN A 332 -12.51 0.95 -25.12
CA GLN A 332 -11.46 0.36 -25.97
C GLN A 332 -10.59 1.41 -26.69
N ASP A 333 -11.08 2.64 -26.86
CA ASP A 333 -10.42 3.68 -27.67
C ASP A 333 -9.37 4.52 -26.92
N TYR A 334 -9.15 4.20 -25.63
CA TYR A 334 -8.15 4.88 -24.82
C TYR A 334 -6.75 4.29 -24.99
N LYS A 335 -5.74 5.13 -24.75
CA LYS A 335 -4.33 4.70 -24.75
C LYS A 335 -3.98 4.08 -23.40
N TRP A 336 -4.12 2.76 -23.33
CA TRP A 336 -3.86 2.00 -22.10
C TRP A 336 -2.36 1.70 -21.89
N HIS A 337 -1.94 1.81 -20.65
CA HIS A 337 -0.77 1.11 -20.11
C HIS A 337 -1.25 -0.13 -19.36
N PHE A 338 -0.69 -1.29 -19.69
CA PHE A 338 -0.98 -2.55 -19.01
C PHE A 338 0.24 -2.95 -18.20
N ASN A 339 0.12 -2.93 -16.87
CA ASN A 339 1.17 -3.42 -15.99
C ASN A 339 1.47 -4.89 -16.29
N LYS A 340 2.75 -5.23 -16.46
CA LYS A 340 3.18 -6.62 -16.69
C LYS A 340 3.86 -7.22 -15.47
N ASP A 341 4.15 -6.40 -14.47
CA ASP A 341 4.88 -6.83 -13.30
C ASP A 341 3.90 -7.39 -12.26
N PRO A 342 4.12 -8.61 -11.76
CA PRO A 342 3.27 -9.19 -10.72
C PRO A 342 3.48 -8.48 -9.39
N GLN A 343 2.40 -8.37 -8.59
CA GLN A 343 2.49 -7.84 -7.23
C GLN A 343 3.49 -8.65 -6.40
N CYS A 344 4.36 -7.94 -5.69
CA CYS A 344 5.26 -8.45 -4.68
C CYS A 344 4.75 -8.09 -3.30
N SER A 345 4.75 -9.10 -2.42
CA SER A 345 4.48 -8.95 -1.00
C SER A 345 5.39 -9.93 -0.29
N GLN A 346 6.27 -9.41 0.55
CA GLN A 346 7.19 -10.22 1.33
C GLN A 346 7.10 -9.77 2.77
N THR A 347 7.19 -10.71 3.71
CA THR A 347 7.12 -10.43 5.13
C THR A 347 8.35 -10.98 5.84
N THR A 348 8.80 -10.29 6.89
CA THR A 348 9.90 -10.75 7.73
C THR A 348 9.71 -10.32 9.17
N GLU A 349 10.23 -11.11 10.12
CA GLU A 349 10.14 -10.79 11.55
C GLU A 349 11.37 -9.98 12.00
N LEU A 350 11.14 -8.87 12.67
CA LEU A 350 12.12 -8.15 13.46
C LEU A 350 12.03 -8.65 14.90
N VAL A 351 13.12 -9.20 15.42
CA VAL A 351 13.23 -9.60 16.83
C VAL A 351 13.58 -8.36 17.66
N ALA A 352 12.94 -8.20 18.81
CA ALA A 352 13.21 -7.11 19.74
C ALA A 352 14.70 -7.02 20.12
N ASP A 353 15.24 -5.80 20.07
CA ASP A 353 16.62 -5.46 20.44
C ASP A 353 17.70 -6.21 19.64
N GLU A 354 17.37 -6.67 18.42
CA GLU A 354 18.31 -7.29 17.50
C GLU A 354 18.50 -6.44 16.24
N TRP A 355 19.75 -6.08 15.94
CA TRP A 355 20.09 -5.51 14.64
C TRP A 355 19.91 -6.54 13.54
N ARG A 356 19.35 -6.10 12.41
CA ARG A 356 19.17 -6.92 11.21
C ARG A 356 19.66 -6.18 9.97
N MET A 357 20.34 -6.90 9.08
CA MET A 357 20.60 -6.44 7.72
C MET A 357 19.41 -6.86 6.84
N ILE A 358 18.68 -5.89 6.31
CA ILE A 358 17.53 -6.12 5.45
C ILE A 358 17.75 -5.61 4.02
N SER A 359 16.89 -6.02 3.11
CA SER A 359 16.77 -5.49 1.74
C SER A 359 15.35 -5.09 1.42
N MET A 360 15.15 -4.42 0.29
CA MET A 360 13.84 -4.25 -0.32
C MET A 360 13.63 -5.38 -1.34
N PRO A 361 12.82 -6.41 -1.03
CA PRO A 361 12.61 -7.54 -1.93
C PRO A 361 11.61 -7.24 -3.06
N CYS A 362 10.90 -6.12 -2.96
CA CYS A 362 9.97 -5.62 -3.97
C CYS A 362 10.51 -4.35 -4.62
N GLN A 363 10.18 -4.14 -5.89
CA GLN A 363 10.35 -2.87 -6.58
C GLN A 363 9.34 -1.86 -6.03
N LEU A 364 9.88 -0.78 -5.50
CA LEU A 364 9.13 0.31 -4.89
C LEU A 364 9.05 1.49 -5.86
N GLY A 365 8.17 2.42 -5.57
CA GLY A 365 8.11 3.70 -6.29
C GLY A 365 7.15 3.74 -7.47
N ILE A 366 6.64 2.60 -7.95
CA ILE A 366 5.65 2.51 -9.04
C ILE A 366 4.25 2.20 -8.49
N SER A 367 4.03 0.97 -8.01
CA SER A 367 2.74 0.57 -7.44
C SER A 367 2.61 0.93 -5.97
N THR A 368 3.72 1.08 -5.26
CA THR A 368 3.77 1.39 -3.83
C THR A 368 4.78 2.50 -3.55
N PRO A 369 4.64 3.20 -2.41
CA PRO A 369 5.67 4.10 -1.91
C PRO A 369 7.03 3.49 -1.69
N ASN A 370 8.03 4.37 -1.71
CA ASN A 370 9.40 4.01 -1.46
C ASN A 370 10.03 4.82 -0.32
N THR A 371 9.29 5.58 0.48
CA THR A 371 9.87 6.24 1.67
C THR A 371 9.93 5.28 2.84
N VAL A 372 10.78 5.55 3.84
CA VAL A 372 10.86 4.73 5.07
C VAL A 372 9.50 4.61 5.74
N GLU A 373 8.82 5.73 5.95
CA GLU A 373 7.49 5.76 6.58
C GLU A 373 6.46 5.00 5.78
N ALA A 374 6.43 5.14 4.46
CA ALA A 374 5.37 4.53 3.68
C ALA A 374 5.62 3.04 3.39
N VAL A 375 6.84 2.53 3.62
CA VAL A 375 7.20 1.11 3.50
C VAL A 375 7.07 0.38 4.84
N PHE A 376 7.36 1.04 5.97
CA PHE A 376 7.37 0.39 7.28
C PHE A 376 6.37 0.98 8.28
N GLY A 377 5.75 2.11 8.00
CA GLY A 377 4.96 2.91 8.95
C GLY A 377 3.62 2.28 9.34
N ASP A 378 3.10 1.37 8.52
CA ASP A 378 1.92 0.57 8.81
C ASP A 378 2.21 -0.55 9.82
N ASP A 379 3.41 -1.12 9.80
CA ASP A 379 3.85 -2.14 10.77
C ASP A 379 4.57 -1.55 12.00
N LEU A 380 5.32 -0.46 11.80
CA LEU A 380 6.15 0.24 12.77
C LEU A 380 5.68 1.69 12.91
N THR A 381 5.06 2.01 14.05
CA THR A 381 4.46 3.33 14.29
C THR A 381 5.46 4.48 14.01
N PRO A 382 5.17 5.42 13.09
CA PRO A 382 6.10 6.49 12.72
C PRO A 382 6.49 7.41 13.89
N ALA A 383 5.56 7.64 14.83
CA ALA A 383 5.84 8.42 16.04
C ALA A 383 6.90 7.79 16.97
N ASP A 384 7.13 6.47 16.84
CA ASP A 384 8.16 5.74 17.59
C ASP A 384 9.53 5.72 16.87
N TYR A 385 9.66 6.36 15.69
CA TYR A 385 10.93 6.44 14.96
C TYR A 385 11.99 7.19 15.79
N ASN A 386 13.24 6.70 15.75
CA ASN A 386 14.36 7.11 16.61
C ASN A 386 14.25 6.75 18.11
N THR A 387 13.13 6.21 18.57
CA THR A 387 12.96 5.84 19.99
C THR A 387 12.76 4.35 20.19
N LYS A 388 11.96 3.69 19.35
CA LYS A 388 11.80 2.23 19.36
C LYS A 388 12.32 1.56 18.11
N TRP A 389 12.41 2.25 16.99
CA TRP A 389 12.95 1.67 15.77
C TRP A 389 13.69 2.73 14.94
N VAL A 390 14.66 2.28 14.15
CA VAL A 390 15.48 3.16 13.32
C VAL A 390 16.09 2.39 12.15
N LEU A 391 16.27 3.08 11.03
CA LEU A 391 16.86 2.54 9.81
C LEU A 391 18.14 3.30 9.43
N TYR A 392 19.16 2.57 9.02
CA TYR A 392 20.43 3.11 8.53
C TYR A 392 20.76 2.53 7.16
N GLU A 393 21.33 3.37 6.30
CA GLU A 393 22.00 2.92 5.09
C GLU A 393 23.51 2.97 5.25
N TYR A 394 24.22 2.14 4.49
CA TYR A 394 25.65 2.28 4.31
C TYR A 394 25.97 3.00 3.00
N LEU A 395 26.87 3.96 3.08
CA LEU A 395 27.44 4.72 1.99
C LEU A 395 28.94 4.41 1.91
N PRO A 396 29.46 3.84 0.81
CA PRO A 396 30.87 3.44 0.70
C PRO A 396 31.89 4.55 1.01
N GLU A 397 31.52 5.83 0.79
CA GLU A 397 32.40 6.98 1.01
C GLU A 397 32.33 7.57 2.42
N SER A 398 31.18 7.50 3.08
CA SER A 398 30.91 8.21 4.33
C SER A 398 30.51 7.32 5.50
N GLY A 399 30.41 6.00 5.29
CA GLY A 399 29.98 5.04 6.30
C GLY A 399 28.47 5.03 6.46
N TYR A 400 27.98 4.96 7.70
CA TYR A 400 26.55 4.84 7.97
C TYR A 400 25.85 6.20 7.99
N ARG A 401 24.70 6.27 7.34
CA ARG A 401 23.76 7.39 7.43
C ARG A 401 22.45 6.89 7.98
N LYS A 402 21.95 7.53 9.04
CA LYS A 402 20.59 7.32 9.53
C LYS A 402 19.62 7.87 8.48
N LEU A 403 18.61 7.10 8.12
CA LEU A 403 17.56 7.57 7.22
C LEU A 403 16.53 8.39 8.01
N GLU A 404 15.91 9.36 7.37
CA GLU A 404 14.69 10.01 7.88
C GLU A 404 13.45 9.32 7.30
N LEU A 405 12.27 9.60 7.86
CA LEU A 405 11.01 8.93 7.47
C LEU A 405 10.67 9.13 5.98
N GLU A 406 11.06 10.27 5.42
CA GLU A 406 10.81 10.67 4.03
C GLU A 406 11.91 10.20 3.07
N ASP A 407 13.01 9.62 3.57
CA ASP A 407 14.10 9.16 2.72
C ASP A 407 13.65 7.97 1.84
N PRO A 408 14.00 7.97 0.54
CA PRO A 408 13.64 6.87 -0.35
C PRO A 408 14.53 5.64 -0.16
N LEU A 409 13.88 4.49 -0.06
CA LEU A 409 14.43 3.15 -0.17
C LEU A 409 14.56 2.73 -1.64
N LYS A 410 15.52 1.85 -1.90
CA LYS A 410 15.91 1.39 -3.23
C LYS A 410 16.09 -0.12 -3.23
N GLU A 411 15.56 -0.76 -4.26
CA GLU A 411 15.78 -2.17 -4.54
C GLU A 411 17.28 -2.50 -4.70
N GLY A 412 17.67 -3.69 -4.25
CA GLY A 412 19.05 -4.19 -4.29
C GLY A 412 20.07 -3.46 -3.41
N LYS A 413 19.67 -2.39 -2.71
CA LYS A 413 20.41 -1.83 -1.60
C LYS A 413 20.03 -2.56 -0.31
N GLY A 414 21.00 -2.79 0.56
CA GLY A 414 20.77 -3.30 1.89
C GLY A 414 20.77 -2.18 2.93
N TYR A 415 20.08 -2.41 4.03
CA TYR A 415 19.86 -1.48 5.13
C TYR A 415 20.07 -2.18 6.46
N TRP A 416 20.39 -1.41 7.49
CA TRP A 416 20.38 -1.87 8.88
C TRP A 416 19.12 -1.37 9.56
N ILE A 417 18.36 -2.29 10.14
CA ILE A 417 17.17 -1.97 10.94
C ILE A 417 17.34 -2.56 12.34
N ILE A 418 16.76 -1.88 13.33
CA ILE A 418 16.54 -2.42 14.67
C ILE A 418 15.16 -1.95 15.14
N SER A 419 14.48 -2.80 15.91
CA SER A 419 13.25 -2.49 16.63
C SER A 419 13.40 -2.98 18.07
N LEU A 420 12.92 -2.21 19.05
CA LEU A 420 12.86 -2.60 20.46
C LEU A 420 11.68 -3.53 20.74
N ASP A 421 10.76 -3.67 19.80
CA ASP A 421 9.61 -4.57 19.86
C ASP A 421 9.76 -5.67 18.81
N THR A 422 9.33 -6.89 19.13
CA THR A 422 9.19 -7.95 18.12
C THR A 422 8.01 -7.61 17.22
N LYS A 423 8.27 -7.48 15.92
CA LYS A 423 7.30 -7.04 14.93
C LYS A 423 7.44 -7.83 13.64
N SER A 424 6.33 -8.21 13.05
CA SER A 424 6.32 -8.62 11.65
C SER A 424 6.28 -7.36 10.81
N VAL A 425 7.18 -7.23 9.84
CA VAL A 425 7.14 -6.14 8.85
C VAL A 425 6.98 -6.73 7.47
N ASP A 426 6.17 -6.10 6.63
CA ASP A 426 6.03 -6.46 5.24
C ASP A 426 6.47 -5.34 4.28
N VAL A 427 6.77 -5.73 3.05
CA VAL A 427 7.13 -4.81 1.98
C VAL A 427 6.27 -5.17 0.79
N LEU A 428 5.57 -4.15 0.27
CA LEU A 428 4.71 -4.25 -0.89
C LEU A 428 5.35 -3.57 -2.09
N GLY A 429 5.09 -4.12 -3.26
CA GLY A 429 5.41 -3.44 -4.52
C GLY A 429 5.19 -4.37 -5.69
N GLU A 430 6.10 -4.30 -6.64
CA GLU A 430 6.15 -5.22 -7.79
C GLU A 430 7.37 -6.12 -7.68
N TYR A 431 7.36 -7.28 -8.35
CA TYR A 431 8.61 -8.03 -8.45
C TYR A 431 9.59 -7.26 -9.32
N PRO A 432 10.85 -7.04 -8.87
CA PRO A 432 11.82 -6.31 -9.65
C PRO A 432 12.04 -6.95 -11.03
N SER A 433 11.88 -6.15 -12.09
CA SER A 433 12.24 -6.55 -13.44
C SER A 433 13.75 -6.43 -13.69
N ASN A 434 14.41 -5.51 -12.98
CA ASN A 434 15.87 -5.41 -12.97
C ASN A 434 16.46 -6.44 -11.99
N ILE A 435 17.38 -7.27 -12.48
CA ILE A 435 18.10 -8.29 -11.70
C ILE A 435 19.57 -7.92 -11.44
N ASP A 436 19.98 -6.74 -11.91
CA ASP A 436 21.34 -6.24 -11.89
C ASP A 436 21.49 -5.05 -10.93
N TYR A 437 22.43 -5.16 -10.00
CA TYR A 437 22.61 -4.21 -8.91
C TYR A 437 24.02 -3.70 -8.82
N PRO A 438 24.26 -2.43 -9.20
CA PRO A 438 25.56 -1.82 -9.11
C PRO A 438 26.14 -1.90 -7.69
N LEU A 439 27.41 -2.27 -7.61
CA LEU A 439 28.23 -2.23 -6.41
C LEU A 439 29.14 -1.00 -6.48
N GLY A 440 29.31 -0.35 -5.34
CA GLY A 440 30.15 0.82 -5.16
C GLY A 440 29.46 2.12 -5.58
N ASP A 441 30.27 3.14 -5.81
CA ASP A 441 29.86 4.47 -6.28
C ASP A 441 30.05 4.63 -7.80
N GLY A 442 30.41 3.55 -8.51
CA GLY A 442 30.73 3.55 -9.93
C GLY A 442 32.06 4.23 -10.30
N THR A 443 32.89 4.64 -9.33
CA THR A 443 34.13 5.37 -9.65
C THR A 443 35.37 4.84 -8.94
N SER A 444 35.19 4.17 -7.81
CA SER A 444 36.28 3.68 -6.97
C SER A 444 36.29 2.16 -6.84
N SER A 445 37.50 1.60 -6.76
CA SER A 445 37.73 0.17 -6.54
C SER A 445 37.94 -0.14 -5.07
N GLY A 446 37.69 -1.39 -4.67
CA GLY A 446 38.05 -1.89 -3.34
C GLY A 446 37.12 -1.42 -2.22
N LYS A 447 35.80 -1.51 -2.42
CA LYS A 447 34.79 -0.97 -1.52
C LYS A 447 33.86 -2.06 -0.99
N TRP A 448 33.48 -1.92 0.28
CA TRP A 448 32.39 -2.68 0.88
C TRP A 448 31.05 -2.14 0.40
N ASN A 449 30.08 -3.02 0.24
CA ASN A 449 28.72 -2.69 -0.16
C ASN A 449 27.76 -3.45 0.73
N LEU A 450 26.76 -2.74 1.23
CA LEU A 450 25.60 -3.37 1.84
C LEU A 450 24.60 -3.64 0.71
N ALA A 451 24.71 -4.82 0.12
CA ALA A 451 23.84 -5.25 -0.97
C ALA A 451 22.58 -5.88 -0.39
N GLY A 452 21.45 -5.54 -1.00
CA GLY A 452 20.17 -6.15 -0.67
C GLY A 452 19.91 -7.36 -1.55
N THR A 453 19.09 -8.28 -1.05
CA THR A 453 18.52 -9.39 -1.81
C THR A 453 17.15 -9.01 -2.39
N PRO A 454 17.05 -8.78 -3.70
CA PRO A 454 15.78 -8.56 -4.41
C PRO A 454 15.12 -9.87 -4.87
N PHE A 455 15.53 -11.01 -4.32
CA PHE A 455 15.08 -12.30 -4.85
C PHE A 455 13.69 -12.62 -4.33
N ARG A 456 12.84 -13.03 -5.24
CA ARG A 456 11.55 -13.63 -4.92
C ARG A 456 11.67 -15.00 -4.24
N PHE A 457 12.83 -15.63 -4.35
CA PHE A 457 13.09 -16.99 -3.90
C PHE A 457 14.52 -17.12 -3.37
N ASP A 458 14.72 -18.14 -2.55
CA ASP A 458 16.01 -18.51 -2.02
C ASP A 458 17.04 -18.77 -3.14
N THR A 459 18.12 -18.00 -3.16
CA THR A 459 19.21 -18.14 -4.12
C THR A 459 20.47 -18.58 -3.41
N ALA A 460 21.07 -19.69 -3.84
CA ALA A 460 22.37 -20.08 -3.32
C ALA A 460 23.44 -19.07 -3.76
N TRP A 461 24.32 -18.66 -2.86
CA TRP A 461 25.32 -17.62 -3.16
C TRP A 461 26.21 -17.97 -4.36
N LYS A 462 26.55 -19.26 -4.51
CA LYS A 462 27.32 -19.78 -5.64
C LYS A 462 26.68 -19.54 -7.02
N ASP A 463 25.36 -19.35 -7.07
CA ASP A 463 24.60 -19.15 -8.31
C ASP A 463 24.50 -17.67 -8.69
N VAL A 464 24.82 -16.75 -7.76
CA VAL A 464 24.92 -15.31 -8.06
C VAL A 464 25.99 -15.07 -9.13
N GLN A 465 25.69 -14.17 -10.05
CA GLN A 465 26.56 -13.77 -11.15
C GLN A 465 27.07 -12.35 -10.92
N VAL A 466 28.12 -11.97 -11.63
CA VAL A 466 28.73 -10.65 -11.54
C VAL A 466 28.77 -10.05 -12.92
N ILE A 467 28.43 -8.77 -13.03
CA ILE A 467 28.60 -8.00 -14.26
C ILE A 467 29.90 -7.23 -14.13
N ASP A 468 30.79 -7.39 -15.10
CA ASP A 468 32.05 -6.69 -15.16
C ASP A 468 31.89 -5.24 -15.67
N THR A 469 32.99 -4.49 -15.66
CA THR A 469 33.06 -3.10 -16.12
C THR A 469 32.66 -2.90 -17.58
N ASN A 470 32.61 -3.97 -18.37
CA ASN A 470 32.23 -3.95 -19.79
C ASN A 470 30.79 -4.43 -20.01
N GLY A 471 30.03 -4.71 -18.94
CA GLY A 471 28.68 -5.27 -19.01
C GLY A 471 28.65 -6.79 -19.24
N SER A 472 29.78 -7.49 -19.18
CA SER A 472 29.84 -8.95 -19.37
C SER A 472 29.46 -9.68 -18.09
N VAL A 473 28.59 -10.67 -18.21
CA VAL A 473 28.15 -11.52 -17.09
C VAL A 473 29.16 -12.65 -16.89
N VAL A 474 29.67 -12.77 -15.67
CA VAL A 474 30.61 -13.81 -15.25
C VAL A 474 30.09 -14.57 -14.03
N THR A 475 30.38 -15.87 -13.98
CA THR A 475 30.09 -16.74 -12.83
C THR A 475 31.30 -16.81 -11.89
N PHE A 476 31.09 -17.23 -10.63
CA PHE A 476 32.15 -17.34 -9.62
C PHE A 476 33.26 -18.38 -9.89
N ASN A 477 33.29 -18.98 -11.08
CA ASN A 477 34.13 -20.11 -11.42
C ASN A 477 35.40 -19.77 -12.23
N ASP A 478 35.92 -18.52 -12.18
CA ASP A 478 37.37 -18.18 -12.32
C ASP A 478 37.66 -16.68 -12.61
N THR A 479 36.70 -15.87 -13.10
CA THR A 479 36.93 -14.44 -13.42
C THR A 479 36.24 -13.45 -12.49
N ALA A 480 35.14 -13.85 -11.84
CA ALA A 480 34.40 -12.97 -10.92
C ALA A 480 35.19 -12.63 -9.63
N THR A 481 36.11 -13.51 -9.22
CA THR A 481 36.95 -13.32 -8.03
C THR A 481 37.91 -12.14 -8.16
N ASP A 482 38.21 -11.69 -9.38
CA ASP A 482 39.00 -10.47 -9.61
C ASP A 482 38.14 -9.20 -9.58
N LEU A 483 36.82 -9.36 -9.64
CA LEU A 483 35.84 -8.28 -9.65
C LEU A 483 35.25 -8.03 -8.26
N ILE A 484 34.89 -9.11 -7.55
CA ILE A 484 34.32 -9.08 -6.21
C ILE A 484 34.92 -10.20 -5.35
N HIS A 485 34.74 -10.13 -4.03
CA HIS A 485 35.05 -11.27 -3.17
C HIS A 485 34.04 -12.40 -3.38
N ASP A 486 34.51 -13.64 -3.39
CA ASP A 486 33.70 -14.87 -3.50
C ASP A 486 32.88 -15.20 -2.25
N THR A 487 33.00 -14.38 -1.21
CA THR A 487 32.35 -14.56 0.08
C THR A 487 31.49 -13.33 0.31
N ALA A 488 30.28 -13.54 0.81
CA ALA A 488 29.43 -12.50 1.35
C ALA A 488 29.19 -12.75 2.84
N TRP A 489 28.83 -11.70 3.58
CA TRP A 489 28.61 -11.79 5.03
C TRP A 489 27.22 -11.29 5.39
N ARG A 490 26.42 -12.16 5.99
CA ARG A 490 25.09 -11.83 6.55
C ARG A 490 25.21 -11.67 8.05
N TRP A 491 24.54 -10.69 8.64
CA TRP A 491 24.51 -10.53 10.09
C TRP A 491 23.48 -11.47 10.73
N ASN A 492 23.90 -12.20 11.76
CA ASN A 492 23.01 -12.98 12.61
C ASN A 492 22.79 -12.21 13.92
N GLY A 493 21.59 -11.63 14.06
CA GLY A 493 21.19 -10.84 15.23
C GLY A 493 21.28 -11.64 16.52
N SER A 494 20.80 -12.89 16.50
CA SER A 494 20.71 -13.74 17.69
C SER A 494 22.07 -14.19 18.23
N THR A 495 23.09 -14.33 17.37
CA THR A 495 24.46 -14.66 17.80
C THR A 495 25.37 -13.44 17.91
N GLY A 496 24.95 -12.27 17.41
CA GLY A 496 25.77 -11.07 17.35
C GLY A 496 27.03 -11.23 16.49
N SER A 497 26.95 -12.03 15.41
CA SER A 497 28.09 -12.35 14.56
C SER A 497 27.73 -12.45 13.08
N TYR A 498 28.73 -12.34 12.20
CA TYR A 498 28.54 -12.56 10.77
C TYR A 498 28.57 -14.06 10.42
N GLU A 499 27.58 -14.48 9.63
CA GLU A 499 27.57 -15.74 8.90
C GLU A 499 28.19 -15.53 7.51
N THR A 500 29.02 -16.48 7.08
CA THR A 500 29.67 -16.44 5.76
C THR A 500 28.88 -17.23 4.73
N LEU A 501 28.55 -16.58 3.62
CA LEU A 501 28.02 -17.19 2.42
C LEU A 501 29.19 -17.41 1.46
N THR A 502 29.44 -18.66 1.07
CA THR A 502 30.58 -19.10 0.25
C THR A 502 30.10 -19.81 -1.01
N LEU A 503 31.00 -20.12 -1.94
CA LEU A 503 30.67 -20.88 -3.14
C LEU A 503 30.20 -22.32 -2.86
N THR A 504 30.33 -22.79 -1.62
CA THR A 504 29.93 -24.14 -1.20
C THR A 504 28.74 -24.16 -0.24
N SER A 505 28.37 -23.01 0.33
CA SER A 505 27.37 -22.94 1.40
C SER A 505 26.74 -21.54 1.46
N GLY A 506 25.48 -21.47 1.84
CA GLY A 506 24.81 -20.20 2.05
C GLY A 506 23.73 -19.93 1.01
N VAL A 507 22.60 -19.47 1.53
CA VAL A 507 21.41 -19.14 0.77
C VAL A 507 21.00 -17.74 1.16
N LEU A 508 20.74 -16.91 0.15
CA LEU A 508 20.15 -15.59 0.28
C LEU A 508 18.65 -15.72 0.10
N SER A 509 17.91 -15.33 1.14
CA SER A 509 16.45 -15.29 1.11
C SER A 509 15.95 -13.88 0.81
N ALA A 510 14.66 -13.76 0.48
CA ALA A 510 14.01 -12.44 0.43
C ALA A 510 14.25 -11.68 1.75
N PHE A 511 14.41 -10.37 1.68
CA PHE A 511 14.86 -9.48 2.76
C PHE A 511 16.31 -9.57 3.20
N ASP A 512 17.12 -10.54 2.78
CA ASP A 512 18.50 -10.58 3.30
C ASP A 512 19.35 -9.40 2.80
N GLY A 513 19.89 -8.62 3.72
CA GLY A 513 21.01 -7.73 3.44
C GLY A 513 22.34 -8.43 3.68
N VAL A 514 23.31 -8.25 2.78
CA VAL A 514 24.65 -8.86 2.89
C VAL A 514 25.76 -7.88 2.55
N TRP A 515 26.90 -8.05 3.21
CA TRP A 515 28.12 -7.38 2.85
C TRP A 515 28.77 -8.07 1.67
N VAL A 516 29.09 -7.28 0.64
CA VAL A 516 29.85 -7.73 -0.53
C VAL A 516 30.99 -6.76 -0.77
N TYR A 517 32.20 -7.28 -0.89
CA TYR A 517 33.37 -6.48 -1.21
C TYR A 517 33.60 -6.48 -2.72
N SER A 518 33.51 -5.29 -3.32
CA SER A 518 33.84 -5.09 -4.72
C SER A 518 35.30 -4.68 -4.87
N LYS A 519 36.05 -5.42 -5.70
CA LYS A 519 37.47 -5.17 -6.00
C LYS A 519 37.64 -4.19 -7.17
N LYS A 520 36.62 -3.95 -8.00
CA LYS A 520 36.67 -3.02 -9.14
C LYS A 520 35.46 -2.10 -9.17
N ALA A 521 35.67 -0.87 -9.62
CA ALA A 521 34.57 0.04 -9.94
C ALA A 521 33.64 -0.58 -11.01
N ASP A 522 32.43 -0.04 -11.16
CA ASP A 522 31.46 -0.43 -12.20
C ASP A 522 31.17 -1.93 -12.28
N THR A 523 31.17 -2.62 -11.13
CA THR A 523 30.73 -4.01 -11.03
C THR A 523 29.31 -4.05 -10.53
N ALA A 524 28.54 -5.07 -10.91
CA ALA A 524 27.20 -5.29 -10.39
C ALA A 524 27.00 -6.76 -10.00
N LEU A 525 26.10 -7.01 -9.05
CA LEU A 525 25.58 -8.36 -8.82
C LEU A 525 24.42 -8.59 -9.76
N ARG A 526 24.45 -9.71 -10.48
CA ARG A 526 23.32 -10.23 -11.23
C ARG A 526 22.81 -11.46 -10.53
N VAL A 527 21.51 -11.54 -10.33
CA VAL A 527 20.94 -12.70 -9.64
C VAL A 527 20.07 -13.50 -10.59
N PRO A 528 20.41 -14.78 -10.82
CA PRO A 528 19.73 -15.56 -11.84
C PRO A 528 18.26 -15.74 -11.48
N MET A 529 17.38 -15.39 -12.42
CA MET A 529 15.99 -15.82 -12.38
C MET A 529 15.89 -17.34 -12.54
N SER A 530 14.95 -17.94 -11.82
CA SER A 530 14.61 -19.34 -12.00
C SER A 530 14.24 -19.62 -13.47
N ASN A 531 14.47 -20.85 -13.96
CA ASN A 531 14.09 -21.21 -15.33
C ASN A 531 12.57 -21.07 -15.57
N ILE A 532 11.77 -21.23 -14.51
CA ILE A 532 10.31 -21.11 -14.56
C ILE A 532 9.90 -19.66 -14.89
N GLU A 533 10.60 -18.68 -14.32
CA GLU A 533 10.28 -17.26 -14.52
C GLU A 533 10.80 -16.71 -15.85
N ARG A 534 11.91 -17.24 -16.36
CA ARG A 534 12.40 -16.92 -17.71
C ARG A 534 11.42 -17.28 -18.83
N THR A 535 10.49 -18.21 -18.57
CA THR A 535 9.51 -18.67 -19.56
C THR A 535 8.12 -18.07 -19.38
N SER A 536 7.89 -17.27 -18.33
CA SER A 536 6.59 -16.64 -18.02
C SER A 536 6.52 -15.15 -18.37
N GLN A 537 7.61 -14.57 -18.89
CA GLN A 537 7.60 -13.30 -19.64
C GLN A 537 7.55 -13.61 -21.13
#